data_AF-A0A1I2CMY9-F1
#
_entry.id   AF-A0A1I2CMY9-F1
#
_cell.length_a   1.000
_cell.length_b   1.000
_cell.length_c   1.000
_cell.angle_alpha   90.00
_cell.angle_beta   90.00
_cell.angle_gamma   90.00
#
_symmetry.space_group_name_H-M   'P 1'
#
loop_
_entity.id
_entity.type
_entity.pdbx_description
1 polymer ?
#
loop_
_entity_poly.entity_id
_entity_poly.type
_entity_poly.pdbx_seq_one_letter_code
_entity_poly.pdbx_strand_id
1 'polypeptide(L)'
;MKQKLTPQDLIEGEDFELLAEVDHLHIKQFIFEQLAEEKQLIRNYSAYQLAMIGLFIILLVKAIILSTRDMSLPLVAMGAALLFSFTLLIILHELIHALAYRIKGAGPVRFGAIWHKFIFYAAVDQQVVDYPSFRVVAWAPFVVVKVITILLAILLWATPWAYFFLGVMCIHSLFCAGDMAMLAFFRLHPDKQIFNFDDLAQQKTFFYFKKK
;
A
#
# COMPACT_ATOMS: atom_id res chain seq x y z
N MET A 1 -25.61 3.48 17.36
CA MET A 1 -24.51 3.97 16.50
C MET A 1 -23.36 4.36 17.41
N LYS A 2 -22.17 3.76 17.28
CA LYS A 2 -20.99 4.27 18.03
C LYS A 2 -20.72 5.69 17.55
N GLN A 3 -20.60 6.63 18.47
CA GLN A 3 -20.22 8.02 18.19
C GLN A 3 -18.88 8.01 17.43
N LYS A 4 -18.83 8.71 16.29
CA LYS A 4 -17.57 8.87 15.54
C LYS A 4 -16.73 9.89 16.29
N LEU A 5 -15.54 9.48 16.73
CA LEU A 5 -14.56 10.38 17.34
C LEU A 5 -14.12 11.45 16.34
N THR A 6 -13.85 12.64 16.85
CA THR A 6 -13.28 13.77 16.10
C THR A 6 -11.82 13.98 16.50
N PRO A 7 -11.02 14.68 15.68
CA PRO A 7 -9.65 15.04 16.06
C PRO A 7 -9.58 15.82 17.38
N GLN A 8 -10.55 16.70 17.65
CA GLN A 8 -10.63 17.44 18.92
C GLN A 8 -10.78 16.50 20.13
N ASP A 9 -11.61 15.46 20.01
CA ASP A 9 -11.76 14.46 21.08
C ASP A 9 -10.44 13.74 21.41
N LEU A 10 -9.55 13.56 20.42
CA LEU A 10 -8.24 12.92 20.60
C LEU A 10 -7.20 13.89 21.18
N ILE A 11 -7.25 15.17 20.80
CA ILE A 11 -6.28 16.18 21.20
C ILE A 11 -6.56 16.70 22.61
N GLU A 12 -7.83 17.02 22.90
CA GLU A 12 -8.25 17.65 24.17
C GLU A 12 -8.76 16.64 25.20
N GLY A 13 -9.15 15.44 24.75
CA GLY A 13 -9.69 14.41 25.63
C GLY A 13 -8.64 13.80 26.56
N GLU A 14 -8.95 13.74 27.86
CA GLU A 14 -8.06 13.14 28.86
C GLU A 14 -7.84 11.62 28.64
N ASP A 15 -8.78 10.97 27.96
CA ASP A 15 -8.79 9.54 27.64
C ASP A 15 -7.78 9.12 26.57
N PHE A 16 -7.14 10.07 25.87
CA PHE A 16 -6.24 9.79 24.76
C PHE A 16 -4.82 10.31 25.01
N GLU A 17 -3.84 9.66 24.38
CA GLU A 17 -2.44 10.07 24.42
C GLU A 17 -1.81 9.96 23.04
N LEU A 18 -1.01 10.95 22.68
CA LEU A 18 -0.28 10.97 21.43
C LEU A 18 0.77 9.86 21.44
N LEU A 19 0.70 8.97 20.45
CA LEU A 19 1.64 7.88 20.24
C LEU A 19 2.77 8.28 19.30
N ALA A 20 2.42 8.91 18.18
CA ALA A 20 3.36 9.31 17.15
C ALA A 20 2.79 10.46 16.31
N GLU A 21 3.69 11.33 15.87
CA GLU A 21 3.42 12.37 14.88
C GLU A 21 4.34 12.13 13.68
N VAL A 22 3.75 11.99 12.51
CA VAL A 22 4.47 11.67 11.27
C VAL A 22 4.30 12.81 10.28
N ASP A 23 5.36 13.57 10.08
CA ASP A 23 5.44 14.54 8.99
C ASP A 23 5.46 13.80 7.64
N HIS A 24 4.61 14.20 6.71
CA HIS A 24 4.50 13.60 5.37
C HIS A 24 5.82 13.68 4.61
N LEU A 25 6.65 14.69 4.85
CA LEU A 25 8.00 14.78 4.31
C LEU A 25 8.92 13.72 4.92
N HIS A 26 8.74 13.35 6.19
CA HIS A 26 9.59 12.38 6.90
C HIS A 26 9.01 10.96 6.93
N ILE A 27 7.89 10.70 6.24
CA ILE A 27 7.20 9.41 6.23
C ILE A 27 8.10 8.22 5.83
N LYS A 28 9.11 8.43 4.96
CA LYS A 28 10.07 7.37 4.62
C LYS A 28 10.86 6.90 5.83
N GLN A 29 11.35 7.84 6.64
CA GLN A 29 12.15 7.52 7.81
C GLN A 29 11.30 6.75 8.81
N PHE A 30 10.08 7.23 9.06
CA PHE A 30 9.10 6.53 9.88
C PHE A 30 8.89 5.10 9.37
N ILE A 31 8.61 4.92 8.08
CA ILE A 31 8.46 3.60 7.45
C ILE A 31 9.67 2.71 7.70
N PHE A 32 10.90 3.21 7.52
CA PHE A 32 12.12 2.43 7.74
C PHE A 32 12.29 2.01 9.21
N GLU A 33 11.96 2.87 10.15
CA GLU A 33 11.98 2.54 11.58
C GLU A 33 11.01 1.40 11.89
N GLN A 34 9.78 1.46 11.37
CA GLN A 34 8.80 0.39 11.54
C GLN A 34 9.24 -0.93 10.89
N LEU A 35 9.87 -0.85 9.71
CA LEU A 35 10.42 -2.01 9.02
C LEU A 35 11.58 -2.66 9.79
N ALA A 36 12.35 -1.88 10.55
CA ALA A 36 13.46 -2.38 11.35
C ALA A 36 12.99 -3.04 12.65
N GLU A 37 11.93 -2.48 13.27
CA GLU A 37 11.45 -2.94 14.57
C GLU A 37 10.51 -4.15 14.48
N GLU A 38 9.54 -4.16 13.55
CA GLU A 38 8.62 -5.29 13.41
C GLU A 38 9.28 -6.44 12.67
N LYS A 39 9.42 -7.59 13.33
CA LYS A 39 10.20 -8.71 12.80
C LYS A 39 9.39 -9.76 12.06
N GLN A 40 8.09 -9.90 12.32
CA GLN A 40 7.32 -11.05 11.83
C GLN A 40 6.60 -10.76 10.51
N LEU A 41 5.74 -9.73 10.49
CA LEU A 41 5.06 -9.28 9.28
C LEU A 41 6.08 -8.85 8.23
N ILE A 42 7.10 -8.07 8.62
CA ILE A 42 8.08 -7.54 7.68
C ILE A 42 9.00 -8.63 7.15
N ARG A 43 9.39 -9.62 7.95
CA ARG A 43 10.16 -10.77 7.44
C ARG A 43 9.35 -11.60 6.46
N ASN A 44 8.09 -11.89 6.79
CA ASN A 44 7.22 -12.66 5.89
C ASN A 44 6.98 -11.91 4.58
N TYR A 45 6.73 -10.60 4.67
CA TYR A 45 6.53 -9.75 3.52
C TYR A 45 7.81 -9.59 2.69
N SER A 46 8.98 -9.43 3.33
CA SER A 46 10.28 -9.40 2.65
C SER A 46 10.58 -10.69 1.91
N ALA A 47 10.35 -11.85 2.53
CA ALA A 47 10.51 -13.15 1.88
C ALA A 47 9.59 -13.29 0.66
N TYR A 48 8.35 -12.82 0.80
CA TYR A 48 7.38 -12.75 -0.28
C TYR A 48 7.82 -11.79 -1.41
N GLN A 49 8.37 -10.61 -1.09
CA GLN A 49 8.91 -9.68 -2.08
C GLN A 49 10.10 -10.28 -2.84
N LEU A 50 11.01 -10.96 -2.14
CA LEU A 50 12.12 -11.69 -2.76
C LEU A 50 11.61 -12.77 -3.72
N ALA A 51 10.56 -13.50 -3.36
CA ALA A 51 9.92 -14.46 -4.25
C ALA A 51 9.31 -13.79 -5.49
N MET A 52 8.67 -12.62 -5.35
CA MET A 52 8.13 -11.86 -6.48
C MET A 52 9.22 -11.30 -7.39
N ILE A 53 10.35 -10.85 -6.84
CA ILE A 53 11.53 -10.43 -7.61
C ILE A 53 12.10 -11.62 -8.38
N GLY A 54 12.29 -12.77 -7.71
CA GLY A 54 12.75 -13.99 -8.36
C GLY A 54 11.85 -14.42 -9.50
N LEU A 55 10.53 -14.42 -9.27
CA LEU A 55 9.54 -14.72 -10.31
C LEU A 55 9.63 -13.73 -11.49
N PHE A 56 9.74 -12.42 -11.22
CA PHE A 56 9.89 -11.41 -12.26
C PHE A 56 11.14 -11.66 -13.12
N ILE A 57 12.29 -11.95 -12.48
CA ILE A 57 13.54 -12.25 -13.18
C ILE A 57 13.38 -13.50 -14.05
N ILE A 58 12.78 -14.58 -13.52
CA ILE A 58 12.52 -15.80 -14.29
C ILE A 58 11.66 -15.51 -15.53
N LEU A 59 10.58 -14.74 -15.37
CA LEU A 59 9.69 -14.37 -16.46
C LEU A 59 10.40 -13.49 -17.50
N LEU A 60 11.22 -12.54 -17.05
CA LEU A 60 11.99 -11.66 -17.92
C LEU A 60 13.03 -12.44 -18.73
N VAL A 61 13.81 -13.31 -18.08
CA VAL A 61 14.80 -14.17 -18.76
C VAL A 61 14.10 -15.07 -19.78
N LYS A 62 12.99 -15.70 -19.40
CA LYS A 62 12.19 -16.52 -20.33
C LYS A 62 11.68 -15.71 -21.52
N ALA A 63 11.19 -14.48 -21.29
CA ALA A 63 10.72 -13.61 -22.35
C ALA A 63 11.85 -13.20 -23.31
N ILE A 64 13.06 -12.93 -22.80
CA ILE A 64 14.25 -12.65 -23.60
C ILE A 64 14.62 -13.87 -24.46
N ILE A 65 14.68 -15.08 -23.87
CA ILE A 65 14.98 -16.32 -24.62
C ILE A 65 13.92 -16.59 -25.71
N LEU A 66 12.65 -16.30 -25.45
CA LEU A 66 11.60 -16.44 -26.47
C LEU A 66 11.79 -15.41 -27.60
N SER A 67 12.21 -14.19 -27.26
CA SER A 67 12.47 -13.16 -28.26
C SER A 67 13.64 -13.50 -29.18
N THR A 68 14.64 -14.27 -28.73
CA THR A 68 15.72 -14.76 -29.62
C THR A 68 15.28 -15.90 -30.54
N ARG A 69 14.06 -16.43 -30.34
CA ARG A 69 13.41 -17.45 -31.17
C ARG A 69 12.22 -16.87 -31.96
N ASP A 70 12.31 -15.60 -32.33
CA ASP A 70 11.29 -14.85 -33.09
C ASP A 70 9.93 -14.70 -32.40
N MET A 71 9.84 -14.96 -31.09
CA MET A 71 8.63 -14.74 -30.27
C MET A 71 8.83 -13.54 -29.33
N SER A 72 8.74 -12.32 -29.87
CA SER A 72 9.02 -11.07 -29.14
C SER A 72 7.87 -10.58 -28.24
N LEU A 73 6.63 -11.01 -28.50
CA LEU A 73 5.44 -10.54 -27.79
C LEU A 73 5.51 -10.67 -26.25
N PRO A 74 6.03 -11.76 -25.65
CA PRO A 74 6.22 -11.86 -24.20
C PRO A 74 7.15 -10.78 -23.63
N LEU A 75 8.21 -10.43 -24.37
CA LEU A 75 9.15 -9.39 -23.94
C LEU A 75 8.50 -8.00 -24.02
N VAL A 76 7.73 -7.74 -25.08
CA VAL A 76 6.91 -6.53 -25.21
C VAL A 76 5.90 -6.44 -24.07
N ALA A 77 5.23 -7.55 -23.72
CA ALA A 77 4.28 -7.62 -22.62
C ALA A 77 4.93 -7.31 -21.25
N MET A 78 6.15 -7.80 -21.00
CA MET A 78 6.94 -7.45 -19.80
C MET A 78 7.30 -5.96 -19.78
N GLY A 79 7.71 -5.39 -20.91
CA GLY A 79 7.99 -3.96 -21.03
C GLY A 79 6.75 -3.10 -20.79
N ALA A 80 5.60 -3.52 -21.36
CA ALA A 80 4.31 -2.88 -21.13
C ALA A 80 3.87 -2.97 -19.66
N ALA A 81 4.11 -4.09 -18.99
CA ALA A 81 3.83 -4.25 -17.56
C ALA A 81 4.65 -3.28 -16.71
N LEU A 82 5.93 -3.08 -17.05
CA LEU A 82 6.78 -2.11 -16.38
C LEU A 82 6.25 -0.68 -16.57
N LEU A 83 5.98 -0.29 -17.82
CA LEU A 83 5.44 1.04 -18.13
C LEU A 83 4.10 1.28 -17.41
N PHE A 84 3.17 0.32 -17.48
CA PHE A 84 1.88 0.38 -16.81
C PHE A 84 2.03 0.52 -15.29
N SER A 85 2.96 -0.23 -14.70
CA SER A 85 3.17 -0.23 -13.26
C SER A 85 3.66 1.12 -12.75
N PHE A 86 4.63 1.74 -13.42
CA PHE A 86 5.17 3.04 -13.02
C PHE A 86 4.32 4.25 -13.47
N THR A 87 3.17 4.01 -14.10
CA THR A 87 2.25 5.07 -14.55
C THR A 87 0.84 4.85 -14.00
N LEU A 88 0.01 4.08 -14.72
CA LEU A 88 -1.41 3.96 -14.42
C LEU A 88 -1.66 3.17 -13.12
N LEU A 89 -0.84 2.16 -12.82
CA LEU A 89 -1.05 1.32 -11.65
C LEU A 89 -0.92 2.09 -10.34
N ILE A 90 -0.07 3.10 -10.26
CA ILE A 90 0.05 3.96 -9.08
C ILE A 90 -1.26 4.71 -8.86
N ILE A 91 -1.84 5.28 -9.92
CA ILE A 91 -3.14 5.96 -9.85
C ILE A 91 -4.22 4.97 -9.40
N LEU A 92 -4.25 3.78 -10.00
CA LEU A 92 -5.20 2.72 -9.63
C LEU A 92 -5.02 2.26 -8.18
N HIS A 93 -3.79 2.18 -7.68
CA HIS A 93 -3.48 1.82 -6.31
C HIS A 93 -4.13 2.82 -5.34
N GLU A 94 -3.87 4.12 -5.53
CA GLU A 94 -4.45 5.15 -4.68
C GLU A 94 -5.98 5.23 -4.80
N LEU A 95 -6.54 5.00 -5.99
CA LEU A 95 -7.99 4.94 -6.18
C LEU A 95 -8.63 3.77 -5.42
N ILE A 96 -7.96 2.63 -5.31
CA ILE A 96 -8.44 1.50 -4.52
C ILE A 96 -8.42 1.86 -3.02
N HIS A 97 -7.38 2.54 -2.54
CA HIS A 97 -7.36 3.09 -1.17
C HIS A 97 -8.54 4.03 -0.93
N ALA A 98 -8.78 4.96 -1.84
CA ALA A 98 -9.88 5.91 -1.75
C ALA A 98 -11.26 5.22 -1.75
N LEU A 99 -11.42 4.18 -2.57
CA LEU A 99 -12.64 3.36 -2.58
C LEU A 99 -12.82 2.62 -1.25
N ALA A 100 -11.74 2.05 -0.70
CA ALA A 100 -11.78 1.36 0.58
C ALA A 100 -12.15 2.32 1.73
N TYR A 101 -11.61 3.55 1.73
CA TYR A 101 -12.02 4.61 2.66
C TYR A 101 -13.52 4.91 2.55
N ARG A 102 -14.04 5.09 1.33
CA ARG A 102 -15.48 5.33 1.12
C ARG A 102 -16.36 4.17 1.58
N ILE A 103 -15.95 2.93 1.34
CA ILE A 103 -16.67 1.74 1.83
C ILE A 103 -16.69 1.70 3.36
N LYS A 104 -15.64 2.19 4.02
CA LYS A 104 -15.60 2.36 5.48
C LYS A 104 -16.36 3.58 6.00
N GLY A 105 -17.09 4.29 5.13
CA GLY A 105 -17.86 5.47 5.50
C GLY A 105 -16.97 6.64 5.91
N ALA A 106 -15.75 6.70 5.36
CA ALA A 106 -14.91 7.88 5.43
C ALA A 106 -15.38 8.97 4.46
N GLY A 107 -15.02 10.20 4.75
CA GLY A 107 -15.41 11.41 4.03
C GLY A 107 -14.71 11.54 2.68
N PRO A 108 -14.68 12.76 2.12
CA PRO A 108 -14.01 13.01 0.84
C PRO A 108 -12.50 12.73 0.96
N VAL A 109 -12.03 11.78 0.14
CA VAL A 109 -10.61 11.42 0.05
C VAL A 109 -9.89 12.45 -0.81
N ARG A 110 -8.74 12.92 -0.32
CA ARG A 110 -7.84 13.83 -1.04
C ARG A 110 -6.59 13.06 -1.42
N PHE A 111 -6.10 13.30 -2.63
CA PHE A 111 -4.91 12.66 -3.17
C PHE A 111 -3.74 13.64 -3.13
N GLY A 112 -2.56 13.13 -2.84
CA GLY A 112 -1.32 13.91 -2.86
C GLY A 112 -0.15 13.09 -3.38
N ALA A 113 0.91 13.81 -3.77
CA ALA A 113 2.15 13.20 -4.24
C ALA A 113 3.35 14.04 -3.80
N ILE A 114 4.38 13.35 -3.28
CA ILE A 114 5.68 13.92 -2.95
C ILE A 114 6.67 13.42 -3.99
N TRP A 115 6.72 14.10 -5.14
CA TRP A 115 7.41 13.66 -6.35
C TRP A 115 8.90 13.35 -6.15
N HIS A 116 9.63 14.20 -5.42
CA HIS A 116 11.05 14.00 -5.14
C HIS A 116 11.33 12.77 -4.27
N LYS A 117 10.31 12.22 -3.62
CA LYS A 117 10.39 10.97 -2.83
C LYS A 117 9.60 9.83 -3.48
N PHE A 118 8.91 10.06 -4.60
CA PHE A 118 8.04 9.09 -5.28
C PHE A 118 7.01 8.45 -4.32
N ILE A 119 6.39 9.28 -3.49
CA ILE A 119 5.35 8.86 -2.54
C ILE A 119 4.03 9.41 -3.05
N PHE A 120 3.04 8.54 -3.15
CA PHE A 120 1.67 8.87 -3.48
C PHE A 120 0.82 8.46 -2.28
N TYR A 121 -0.23 9.22 -2.00
CA TYR A 121 -1.10 8.91 -0.88
C TYR A 121 -2.53 9.34 -1.14
N ALA A 122 -3.45 8.57 -0.58
CA ALA A 122 -4.86 8.88 -0.44
C ALA A 122 -5.17 9.06 1.06
N ALA A 123 -5.64 10.25 1.43
CA ALA A 123 -5.86 10.63 2.83
C ALA A 123 -7.26 11.22 3.03
N VAL A 124 -7.78 11.14 4.26
CA VAL A 124 -9.06 11.75 4.63
C VAL A 124 -8.81 12.81 5.68
N ASP A 125 -8.98 14.06 5.27
CA ASP A 125 -8.63 15.24 6.07
C ASP A 125 -9.48 15.35 7.33
N GLN A 126 -8.84 15.57 8.48
CA GLN A 126 -9.48 15.84 9.77
C GLN A 126 -10.54 14.81 10.18
N GLN A 127 -10.39 13.56 9.75
CA GLN A 127 -11.27 12.47 10.13
C GLN A 127 -10.51 11.37 10.86
N VAL A 128 -11.04 10.98 12.02
CA VAL A 128 -10.49 9.87 12.79
C VAL A 128 -10.80 8.54 12.12
N VAL A 129 -9.76 7.73 11.97
CA VAL A 129 -9.77 6.38 11.43
C VAL A 129 -9.28 5.43 12.53
N ASP A 130 -10.08 4.41 12.82
CA ASP A 130 -9.70 3.34 13.74
C ASP A 130 -8.87 2.27 13.01
N TYR A 131 -8.03 1.55 13.76
CA TYR A 131 -7.18 0.50 13.19
C TYR A 131 -7.94 -0.54 12.34
N PRO A 132 -9.09 -1.12 12.75
CA PRO A 132 -9.85 -2.03 11.90
C PRO A 132 -10.24 -1.45 10.53
N SER A 133 -10.61 -0.17 10.48
CA SER A 133 -10.90 0.54 9.23
C SER A 133 -9.64 0.75 8.40
N PHE A 134 -8.58 1.30 9.02
CA PHE A 134 -7.29 1.52 8.36
C PHE A 134 -6.71 0.21 7.79
N ARG A 135 -6.80 -0.89 8.54
CA ARG A 135 -6.31 -2.20 8.11
C ARG A 135 -6.96 -2.65 6.80
N VAL A 136 -8.27 -2.44 6.64
CA VAL A 136 -8.94 -2.80 5.38
C VAL A 136 -8.47 -1.92 4.23
N VAL A 137 -8.27 -0.63 4.48
CA VAL A 137 -7.73 0.29 3.48
C VAL A 137 -6.34 -0.13 3.06
N ALA A 138 -5.40 -0.27 3.99
CA ALA A 138 -4.01 -0.65 3.73
C ALA A 138 -3.88 -1.97 2.95
N TRP A 139 -4.72 -2.97 3.23
CA TRP A 139 -4.72 -4.24 2.51
C TRP A 139 -5.43 -4.20 1.15
N ALA A 140 -6.29 -3.22 0.89
CA ALA A 140 -7.19 -3.25 -0.27
C ALA A 140 -6.44 -3.27 -1.61
N PRO A 141 -5.45 -2.40 -1.89
CA PRO A 141 -4.73 -2.45 -3.16
C PRO A 141 -3.96 -3.75 -3.34
N PHE A 142 -3.30 -4.22 -2.29
CA PHE A 142 -2.56 -5.48 -2.31
C PHE A 142 -3.46 -6.64 -2.73
N VAL A 143 -4.61 -6.81 -2.07
CA VAL A 143 -5.53 -7.91 -2.36
C VAL A 143 -6.19 -7.77 -3.74
N VAL A 144 -6.71 -6.59 -4.06
CA VAL A 144 -7.48 -6.36 -5.30
C VAL A 144 -6.59 -6.55 -6.52
N VAL A 145 -5.42 -5.90 -6.56
CA VAL A 145 -4.51 -6.01 -7.71
C VAL A 145 -4.00 -7.44 -7.84
N LYS A 146 -3.70 -8.13 -6.73
CA LYS A 146 -3.30 -9.54 -6.78
C LYS A 146 -4.36 -10.44 -7.35
N VAL A 147 -5.59 -10.37 -6.86
CA VAL A 147 -6.68 -11.23 -7.33
C VAL A 147 -6.92 -11.02 -8.82
N ILE A 148 -6.99 -9.76 -9.26
CA ILE A 148 -7.22 -9.42 -10.67
C ILE A 148 -6.07 -9.94 -11.55
N THR A 149 -4.82 -9.66 -11.18
CA THR A 149 -3.66 -10.07 -11.98
C THR A 149 -3.50 -11.59 -12.06
N ILE A 150 -3.73 -12.32 -10.96
CA ILE A 150 -3.72 -13.78 -10.95
C ILE A 150 -4.83 -14.34 -11.83
N LEU A 151 -6.06 -13.84 -11.69
CA LEU A 151 -7.21 -14.30 -12.47
C LEU A 151 -6.99 -14.08 -13.97
N LEU A 152 -6.51 -12.90 -14.36
CA LEU A 152 -6.24 -12.59 -15.76
C LEU A 152 -5.04 -13.36 -16.31
N ALA A 153 -4.00 -13.60 -15.50
CA ALA A 153 -2.87 -14.44 -15.90
C ALA A 153 -3.29 -15.90 -16.14
N ILE A 154 -4.19 -16.45 -15.32
CA ILE A 154 -4.74 -17.80 -15.50
C ILE A 154 -5.60 -17.85 -16.77
N LEU A 155 -6.54 -16.91 -16.93
CA LEU A 155 -7.44 -16.86 -18.08
C LEU A 155 -6.69 -16.71 -19.41
N LEU A 156 -5.58 -15.97 -19.39
CA LEU A 156 -4.78 -15.65 -20.58
C LEU A 156 -3.47 -16.44 -20.64
N TRP A 157 -3.36 -17.56 -19.90
CA TRP A 157 -2.13 -18.34 -19.73
C TRP A 157 -1.51 -18.81 -21.05
N ALA A 158 -2.36 -19.14 -22.04
CA ALA A 158 -1.93 -19.58 -23.37
C ALA A 158 -1.48 -18.42 -24.29
N THR A 159 -1.50 -17.18 -23.81
CA THR A 159 -1.20 -15.99 -24.60
C THR A 159 -0.01 -15.21 -24.00
N PRO A 160 0.69 -14.39 -24.80
CA PRO A 160 1.75 -13.52 -24.28
C PRO A 160 1.30 -12.55 -23.18
N TRP A 161 0.00 -12.23 -23.10
CA TRP A 161 -0.55 -11.32 -22.09
C TRP A 161 -0.45 -11.87 -20.66
N ALA A 162 -0.27 -13.18 -20.46
CA ALA A 162 0.03 -13.72 -19.13
C ALA A 162 1.31 -13.09 -18.54
N TYR A 163 2.32 -12.80 -19.36
CA TYR A 163 3.53 -12.11 -18.93
C TYR A 163 3.25 -10.69 -18.46
N PHE A 164 2.31 -9.99 -19.11
CA PHE A 164 1.92 -8.65 -18.67
C PHE A 164 1.32 -8.69 -17.26
N PHE A 165 0.31 -9.53 -17.03
CA PHE A 165 -0.36 -9.59 -15.73
C PHE A 165 0.54 -10.12 -14.62
N LEU A 166 1.38 -11.12 -14.89
CA LEU A 166 2.37 -11.60 -13.93
C LEU A 166 3.47 -10.57 -13.66
N GLY A 167 3.89 -9.80 -14.67
CA GLY A 167 4.82 -8.70 -14.51
C GLY A 167 4.26 -7.60 -13.61
N VAL A 168 3.03 -7.14 -13.88
CA VAL A 168 2.30 -6.17 -13.04
C VAL A 168 2.16 -6.70 -11.62
N MET A 169 1.78 -7.97 -11.46
CA MET A 169 1.64 -8.64 -10.16
C MET A 169 2.94 -8.59 -9.35
N CYS A 170 4.09 -8.83 -9.97
CA CYS A 170 5.38 -8.80 -9.29
C CYS A 170 5.79 -7.38 -8.92
N ILE A 171 5.67 -6.41 -9.84
CA ILE A 171 6.09 -5.02 -9.61
C ILE A 171 5.22 -4.36 -8.53
N HIS A 172 3.89 -4.53 -8.59
CA HIS A 172 2.95 -4.00 -7.60
C HIS A 172 3.26 -4.45 -6.17
N SER A 173 3.78 -5.67 -6.03
CA SER A 173 4.18 -6.22 -4.72
C SER A 173 5.34 -5.46 -4.09
N LEU A 174 6.10 -4.69 -4.86
CA LEU A 174 7.14 -3.81 -4.34
C LEU A 174 6.54 -2.49 -3.84
N PHE A 175 5.54 -1.96 -4.54
CA PHE A 175 4.89 -0.69 -4.20
C PHE A 175 4.09 -0.75 -2.89
N CYS A 176 3.54 -1.91 -2.53
CA CYS A 176 2.76 -2.06 -1.29
C CYS A 176 3.61 -2.08 0.00
N ALA A 177 4.93 -1.87 -0.08
CA ALA A 177 5.81 -1.89 1.09
C ALA A 177 5.47 -0.80 2.11
N GLY A 178 5.06 0.38 1.64
CA GLY A 178 4.61 1.47 2.51
C GLY A 178 3.39 1.08 3.34
N ASP A 179 2.38 0.49 2.70
CA ASP A 179 1.16 0.03 3.39
C ASP A 179 1.48 -1.02 4.46
N MET A 180 2.39 -1.95 4.15
CA MET A 180 2.82 -2.99 5.10
C MET A 180 3.59 -2.41 6.29
N ALA A 181 4.41 -1.38 6.07
CA ALA A 181 5.11 -0.70 7.15
C ALA A 181 4.13 0.04 8.08
N MET A 182 3.08 0.66 7.53
CA MET A 182 2.03 1.26 8.36
C MET A 182 1.29 0.19 9.16
N LEU A 183 0.97 -0.97 8.57
CA LEU A 183 0.39 -2.09 9.30
C LEU A 183 1.33 -2.64 10.39
N ALA A 184 2.63 -2.64 10.14
CA ALA A 184 3.65 -3.05 11.11
C ALA A 184 3.67 -2.13 12.33
N PHE A 185 3.53 -0.81 12.16
CA PHE A 185 3.38 0.14 13.26
C PHE A 185 2.24 -0.27 14.22
N PHE A 186 1.06 -0.59 13.69
CA PHE A 186 -0.05 -1.06 14.54
C PHE A 186 0.24 -2.40 15.23
N ARG A 187 1.03 -3.29 14.61
CA ARG A 187 1.42 -4.58 15.23
C ARG A 187 2.46 -4.43 16.33
N LEU A 188 3.28 -3.39 16.30
CA LEU A 188 4.25 -3.08 17.36
C LEU A 188 3.58 -2.59 18.64
N HIS A 189 2.31 -2.20 18.57
CA HIS A 189 1.52 -1.71 19.70
C HIS A 189 0.22 -2.52 19.87
N PRO A 190 0.29 -3.85 20.06
CA PRO A 190 -0.87 -4.73 20.04
C PRO A 190 -1.83 -4.54 21.23
N ASP A 191 -1.34 -3.94 22.32
CA ASP A 191 -2.06 -3.67 23.54
C ASP A 191 -2.80 -2.31 23.52
N LYS A 192 -2.54 -1.50 22.49
CA LYS A 192 -3.08 -0.14 22.33
C LYS A 192 -4.22 -0.12 21.32
N GLN A 193 -5.31 0.55 21.68
CA GLN A 193 -6.36 0.88 20.73
C GLN A 193 -5.99 2.19 20.02
N ILE A 194 -5.41 2.07 18.82
CA ILE A 194 -4.88 3.21 18.06
C ILE A 194 -5.94 3.80 17.13
N PHE A 195 -5.94 5.12 17.09
CA PHE A 195 -6.70 5.98 16.19
C PHE A 195 -5.74 6.90 15.46
N ASN A 196 -6.00 7.18 14.19
CA ASN A 196 -5.21 8.14 13.43
C ASN A 196 -6.10 9.14 12.69
N PHE A 197 -5.57 10.33 12.42
CA PHE A 197 -6.17 11.27 11.48
C PHE A 197 -5.07 12.03 10.75
N ASP A 198 -5.39 12.48 9.54
CA ASP A 198 -4.50 13.29 8.73
C ASP A 198 -4.87 14.77 8.89
N ASP A 199 -3.86 15.62 9.08
CA ASP A 199 -3.96 17.07 8.95
C ASP A 199 -3.23 17.47 7.67
N LEU A 200 -3.97 17.66 6.59
CA LEU A 200 -3.39 17.97 5.29
C LEU A 200 -2.93 19.43 5.18
N ALA A 201 -3.43 20.32 6.05
CA ALA A 201 -2.95 21.69 6.11
C ALA A 201 -1.54 21.74 6.72
N GLN A 202 -1.27 20.90 7.73
CA GLN A 202 0.05 20.76 8.35
C GLN A 202 0.94 19.71 7.66
N GLN A 203 0.40 18.93 6.74
CA GLN A 203 1.06 17.78 6.09
C GLN A 203 1.57 16.75 7.12
N LYS A 204 0.72 16.41 8.09
CA LYS A 204 1.06 15.51 9.19
C LYS A 204 -0.01 14.45 9.37
N THR A 205 0.40 13.29 9.86
CA THR A 205 -0.49 12.25 10.34
C THR A 205 -0.23 12.04 11.83
N PHE A 206 -1.28 12.08 12.63
CA PHE A 206 -1.19 11.87 14.07
C PHE A 206 -1.76 10.52 14.45
N PHE A 207 -1.09 9.84 15.37
CA PHE A 207 -1.51 8.57 15.96
C PHE A 207 -1.73 8.76 17.45
N TYR A 208 -2.93 8.44 17.92
CA TYR A 208 -3.31 8.47 19.32
C TYR A 208 -3.70 7.07 19.79
N PHE A 209 -3.54 6.79 21.07
CA PHE A 209 -4.11 5.60 21.69
C PHE A 209 -5.03 5.96 22.85
N LYS A 210 -6.04 5.12 23.08
CA LYS A 210 -6.91 5.26 24.25
C LYS A 210 -6.23 4.71 25.51
N LYS A 211 -6.15 5.51 26.57
CA LYS A 211 -5.66 5.12 27.90
C LYS A 211 -6.60 4.06 28.50
N LYS A 212 -6.02 3.13 29.26
CA LYS A 212 -6.77 2.10 29.99
C LYS A 212 -7.19 2.60 31.35
#